data_AF-A0A8T4GVF6-F1
#
_entry.id   AF-A0A8T4GVF6-F1
#
_cell.length_a   1.000
_cell.length_b   1.000
_cell.length_c   1.000
_cell.angle_alpha   90.00
_cell.angle_beta   90.00
_cell.angle_gamma   90.00
#
_symmetry.space_group_name_H-M   'P 1'
#
loop_
_entity.id
_entity.type
_entity.pdbx_description
1 polymer ?
#
loop_
_entity_poly.entity_id
_entity_poly.type
_entity_poly.pdbx_seq_one_letter_code
_entity_poly.pdbx_strand_id
1 'polypeptide(L)'
;MPKKPADSRAVRYLSEHGPSPREELPVQNLAKNVRALVGTLNISGGPGGGGSTAGVAGGLTGIAYLREDHDLREVLEAWLAENEPQVQQISSDSVRRRLRASVPHKQRDVVSEVLSEAGYEVDYTDRGGKQTEPFECSLCGESVPDIASHLPECPEG
;
A
#
# COMPACT_ATOMS: atom_id res chain seq x y z
N MET A 1 -42.06 3.36 2.16
CA MET A 1 -41.17 2.18 2.22
C MET A 1 -39.73 2.67 2.29
N PRO A 2 -38.87 2.10 3.16
CA PRO A 2 -37.44 2.40 3.09
C PRO A 2 -36.89 1.94 1.74
N LYS A 3 -36.19 2.81 1.03
CA LYS A 3 -35.51 2.45 -0.23
C LYS A 3 -34.53 1.31 0.02
N LYS A 4 -34.47 0.33 -0.87
CA LYS A 4 -33.51 -0.77 -0.70
C LYS A 4 -32.09 -0.20 -0.76
N PRO A 5 -31.11 -0.80 -0.04
CA PRO A 5 -29.71 -0.37 -0.12
C PRO A 5 -29.19 -0.34 -1.57
N ALA A 6 -29.63 -1.27 -2.41
CA ALA A 6 -29.32 -1.34 -3.84
C ALA A 6 -29.88 -0.16 -4.67
N ASP A 7 -30.92 0.52 -4.18
CA ASP A 7 -31.49 1.71 -4.85
C ASP A 7 -30.70 3.00 -4.54
N SER A 8 -29.59 2.89 -3.79
CA SER A 8 -28.73 4.02 -3.45
C SER A 8 -28.09 4.61 -4.71
N ARG A 9 -28.11 5.94 -4.82
CA ARG A 9 -27.44 6.66 -5.92
C ARG A 9 -25.95 6.33 -6.01
N ALA A 10 -25.29 6.11 -4.88
CA ALA A 10 -23.87 5.74 -4.86
C ALA A 10 -23.64 4.31 -5.36
N VAL A 11 -24.53 3.37 -5.01
CA VAL A 11 -24.43 1.98 -5.50
C VAL A 11 -24.64 1.95 -7.00
N ARG A 12 -25.71 2.60 -7.48
CA ARG A 12 -25.99 2.72 -8.91
C ARG A 12 -24.85 3.37 -9.68
N TYR A 13 -24.29 4.47 -9.16
CA TYR A 13 -23.16 5.15 -9.78
C TYR A 13 -21.97 4.20 -9.96
N LEU A 14 -21.58 3.49 -8.90
CA LEU A 14 -20.47 2.53 -8.95
C LEU A 14 -20.77 1.35 -9.87
N SER A 15 -22.00 0.83 -9.90
CA SER A 15 -22.38 -0.22 -10.86
C SER A 15 -22.32 0.25 -12.32
N GLU A 16 -22.54 1.54 -12.57
CA GLU A 16 -22.56 2.12 -13.92
C GLU A 16 -21.17 2.59 -14.38
N HIS A 17 -20.29 3.02 -13.47
CA HIS A 17 -19.00 3.67 -13.77
C HIS A 17 -17.78 2.85 -13.31
N GLY A 18 -17.98 1.75 -12.58
CA GLY A 18 -16.92 0.97 -11.96
C GLY A 18 -16.37 1.59 -10.68
N PRO A 19 -15.19 1.15 -10.21
CA PRO A 19 -14.47 1.79 -9.12
C PRO A 19 -14.13 3.26 -9.46
N SER A 20 -14.41 4.20 -8.56
CA SER A 20 -14.24 5.63 -8.84
C SER A 20 -13.76 6.41 -7.61
N PRO A 21 -13.15 7.59 -7.79
CA PRO A 21 -12.81 8.50 -6.70
C PRO A 21 -13.99 8.75 -5.76
N ARG A 22 -13.72 8.74 -4.45
CA ARG A 22 -14.74 8.95 -3.42
C ARG A 22 -15.49 10.28 -3.61
N GLU A 23 -14.80 11.29 -4.13
CA GLU A 23 -15.30 12.65 -4.34
C GLU A 23 -16.30 12.74 -5.50
N GLU A 24 -16.19 11.84 -6.48
CA GLU A 24 -17.10 11.78 -7.63
C GLU A 24 -18.45 11.13 -7.30
N LEU A 25 -18.53 10.45 -6.16
CA LEU A 25 -19.79 9.83 -5.75
C LEU A 25 -20.88 10.89 -5.57
N PRO A 26 -22.10 10.65 -6.08
CA PRO A 26 -23.22 11.59 -5.99
C PRO A 26 -23.71 11.82 -4.56
N VAL A 27 -23.22 11.02 -3.60
CA VAL A 27 -23.53 11.14 -2.17
C VAL A 27 -22.26 10.86 -1.35
N GLN A 28 -21.82 11.87 -0.60
CA GLN A 28 -20.65 11.74 0.27
C GLN A 28 -20.98 11.00 1.58
N ASN A 29 -22.12 11.32 2.19
CA ASN A 29 -22.58 10.70 3.43
C ASN A 29 -23.45 9.47 3.15
N LEU A 30 -22.79 8.32 3.03
CA LEU A 30 -23.47 7.04 2.84
C LEU A 30 -24.21 6.62 4.12
N ALA A 31 -25.46 6.16 3.97
CA ALA A 31 -26.20 5.53 5.04
C ALA A 31 -25.53 4.21 5.48
N LYS A 32 -25.76 3.79 6.74
CA LYS A 32 -25.06 2.63 7.34
C LYS A 32 -25.21 1.34 6.52
N ASN A 33 -26.39 1.09 5.99
CA ASN A 33 -26.70 -0.04 5.11
C ASN A 33 -25.94 0.03 3.77
N VAL A 34 -25.74 1.22 3.21
CA VAL A 34 -24.98 1.42 1.96
C VAL A 34 -23.48 1.26 2.20
N ARG A 35 -22.96 1.70 3.35
CA ARG A 35 -21.55 1.50 3.75
C ARG A 35 -21.16 0.02 3.86
N ALA A 36 -22.12 -0.87 4.07
CA ALA A 36 -21.87 -2.31 4.07
C ALA A 36 -21.62 -2.86 2.67
N LEU A 37 -22.13 -2.19 1.62
CA LEU A 37 -21.98 -2.59 0.22
C LEU A 37 -20.79 -1.88 -0.45
N VAL A 38 -20.52 -0.64 -0.05
CA VAL A 38 -19.46 0.18 -0.63
C VAL A 38 -18.18 0.08 0.20
N GLY A 39 -17.10 -0.37 -0.45
CA GLY A 39 -15.74 -0.32 0.06
C GLY A 39 -15.04 1.00 -0.29
N THR A 40 -13.92 1.28 0.36
CA THR A 40 -13.01 2.34 -0.08
C THR A 40 -11.60 1.83 0.07
N LEU A 41 -10.85 1.81 -1.04
CA LEU A 41 -9.42 1.57 -1.03
C LEU A 41 -8.72 2.91 -0.81
N ASN A 42 -7.96 3.00 0.27
CA ASN A 42 -7.10 4.14 0.56
C ASN A 42 -5.85 3.62 1.28
N ILE A 43 -4.70 4.22 0.98
CA ILE A 43 -3.48 4.00 1.77
C ILE A 43 -3.23 5.23 2.63
N SER A 44 -3.74 5.19 3.87
CA SER A 44 -3.26 6.12 4.89
C SER A 44 -1.80 5.78 5.22
N GLY A 45 -0.99 6.79 5.52
CA GLY A 45 0.28 6.55 6.18
C GLY A 45 0.00 5.85 7.52
N GLY A 46 0.69 4.75 7.81
CA GLY A 46 0.94 4.26 9.17
C GLY A 46 -0.21 3.63 10.00
N PRO A 47 0.14 2.67 10.88
CA PRO A 47 -0.80 1.77 11.55
C PRO A 47 -1.39 2.44 12.79
N GLY A 48 -2.72 2.63 12.79
CA GLY A 48 -3.43 3.28 13.90
C GLY A 48 -4.36 4.43 13.50
N GLY A 49 -4.69 4.60 12.21
CA GLY A 49 -5.66 5.61 11.78
C GLY A 49 -5.16 7.06 11.98
N GLY A 50 -3.86 7.28 11.83
CA GLY A 50 -3.26 8.60 12.09
C GLY A 50 -1.82 8.78 11.61
N GLY A 51 -1.37 8.10 10.56
CA GLY A 51 -0.11 8.46 9.92
C GLY A 51 -0.36 9.42 8.76
N SER A 52 0.22 10.60 8.93
CA SER A 52 0.27 11.67 7.96
C SER A 52 0.67 11.13 6.57
N THR A 53 0.10 11.71 5.52
CA THR A 53 0.62 11.66 4.13
C THR A 53 1.94 12.43 4.04
N ALA A 54 2.81 12.32 5.06
CA ALA A 54 4.08 13.02 5.16
C ALA A 54 4.94 12.61 3.97
N GLY A 55 5.05 13.52 3.00
CA GLY A 55 5.76 13.33 1.74
C GLY A 55 4.92 13.57 0.49
N VAL A 56 3.57 13.52 0.55
CA VAL A 56 2.69 13.77 -0.61
C VAL A 56 1.87 15.02 -0.35
N ALA A 57 2.19 16.11 -1.04
CA ALA A 57 1.36 17.31 -1.04
C ALA A 57 -0.02 16.97 -1.65
N GLY A 58 -1.10 17.15 -0.89
CA GLY A 58 -2.47 16.87 -1.34
C GLY A 58 -3.04 15.51 -0.93
N GLY A 59 -2.22 14.59 -0.43
CA GLY A 59 -2.67 13.25 -0.03
C GLY A 59 -2.99 12.33 -1.21
N LEU A 60 -3.51 11.14 -0.92
CA LEU A 60 -3.90 10.14 -1.92
C LEU A 60 -5.42 10.03 -1.95
N THR A 61 -5.97 10.02 -3.16
CA THR A 61 -7.41 9.87 -3.41
C THR A 61 -7.84 8.44 -3.12
N GLY A 62 -8.88 8.31 -2.31
CA GLY A 62 -9.50 7.00 -2.04
C GLY A 62 -10.45 6.61 -3.16
N ILE A 63 -10.37 5.35 -3.60
CA ILE A 63 -11.27 4.77 -4.61
C ILE A 63 -12.41 4.03 -3.91
N ALA A 64 -13.64 4.43 -4.20
CA ALA A 64 -14.84 3.73 -3.78
C ALA A 64 -15.17 2.60 -4.77
N TYR A 65 -15.68 1.48 -4.25
CA TYR A 65 -16.03 0.31 -5.06
C TYR A 65 -17.15 -0.51 -4.41
N LEU A 66 -17.80 -1.39 -5.18
CA LEU A 66 -18.79 -2.32 -4.68
C LEU A 66 -18.09 -3.60 -4.21
N ARG A 67 -18.27 -3.96 -2.93
CA ARG A 67 -17.52 -5.06 -2.29
C ARG A 67 -17.77 -6.43 -2.90
N GLU A 68 -18.96 -6.64 -3.46
CA GLU A 68 -19.37 -7.93 -4.01
C GLU A 68 -19.33 -7.96 -5.55
N ASP A 69 -19.27 -6.80 -6.20
CA ASP A 69 -19.39 -6.69 -7.66
C ASP A 69 -18.08 -6.31 -8.36
N HIS A 70 -17.18 -5.56 -7.71
CA HIS A 70 -15.92 -5.12 -8.32
C HIS A 70 -14.75 -6.01 -7.92
N ASP A 71 -13.94 -6.40 -8.90
CA ASP A 71 -12.72 -7.17 -8.64
C ASP A 71 -11.64 -6.27 -8.02
N LEU A 72 -10.80 -6.85 -7.15
CA LEU A 72 -9.74 -6.09 -6.50
C LEU A 72 -8.72 -5.53 -7.50
N ARG A 73 -8.41 -6.25 -8.57
CA ARG A 73 -7.51 -5.78 -9.64
C ARG A 73 -8.01 -4.48 -10.24
N GLU A 74 -9.29 -4.45 -10.61
CA GLU A 74 -9.94 -3.27 -11.20
C GLU A 74 -9.90 -2.07 -10.23
N VAL A 75 -10.10 -2.32 -8.92
CA VAL A 75 -10.01 -1.29 -7.88
C VAL A 75 -8.57 -0.77 -7.73
N LEU A 76 -7.56 -1.63 -7.83
CA LEU A 76 -6.15 -1.25 -7.74
C LEU A 76 -5.69 -0.46 -8.98
N GLU A 77 -6.12 -0.87 -10.17
CA GLU A 77 -5.84 -0.18 -11.43
C GLU A 77 -6.46 1.22 -11.42
N ALA A 78 -7.73 1.35 -10.99
CA ALA A 78 -8.37 2.65 -10.82
C ALA A 78 -7.64 3.53 -9.78
N TRP A 79 -7.14 2.93 -8.70
CA TRP A 79 -6.39 3.66 -7.68
C TRP A 79 -5.04 4.14 -8.21
N LEU A 80 -4.32 3.33 -8.98
CA LEU A 80 -3.06 3.71 -9.61
C LEU A 80 -3.27 4.83 -10.64
N ALA A 81 -4.28 4.73 -11.49
CA ALA A 81 -4.59 5.75 -12.48
C ALA A 81 -4.91 7.11 -11.84
N GLU A 82 -5.73 7.11 -10.79
CA GLU A 82 -6.12 8.33 -10.09
C GLU A 82 -4.95 8.99 -9.33
N ASN A 83 -4.03 8.17 -8.80
CA ASN A 83 -2.95 8.64 -7.95
C ASN A 83 -1.58 8.63 -8.63
N GLU A 84 -1.49 8.42 -9.95
CA GLU A 84 -0.23 8.23 -10.67
C GLU A 84 0.81 9.33 -10.34
N PRO A 85 0.48 10.64 -10.39
CA PRO A 85 1.45 11.70 -10.09
C PRO A 85 1.98 11.68 -8.65
N GLN A 86 1.14 11.29 -7.69
CA GLN A 86 1.49 11.22 -6.28
C GLN A 86 2.26 9.94 -5.96
N VAL A 87 1.89 8.83 -6.59
CA VAL A 87 2.53 7.52 -6.43
C VAL A 87 3.97 7.57 -6.91
N GLN A 88 4.26 8.29 -8.00
CA GLN A 88 5.64 8.51 -8.49
C GLN A 88 6.55 9.24 -7.48
N GLN A 89 5.99 9.96 -6.51
CA GLN A 89 6.75 10.65 -5.46
C GLN A 89 7.04 9.75 -4.23
N ILE A 90 6.50 8.54 -4.22
CA ILE A 90 6.64 7.56 -3.14
C ILE A 90 7.47 6.38 -3.67
N SER A 91 8.31 5.78 -2.82
CA SER A 91 9.01 4.56 -3.22
C SER A 91 8.02 3.41 -3.50
N SER A 92 8.28 2.63 -4.56
CA SER A 92 7.48 1.46 -4.96
C SER A 92 7.26 0.49 -3.80
N ASP A 93 8.27 0.30 -2.96
CA ASP A 93 8.17 -0.54 -1.76
C ASP A 93 7.18 0.01 -0.73
N SER A 94 7.17 1.32 -0.50
CA SER A 94 6.22 1.95 0.41
C SER A 94 4.79 1.85 -0.11
N VAL A 95 4.57 2.06 -1.41
CA VAL A 95 3.27 1.88 -2.09
C VAL A 95 2.80 0.44 -1.93
N ARG A 96 3.65 -0.54 -2.29
CA ARG A 96 3.36 -1.97 -2.18
C ARG A 96 3.02 -2.39 -0.76
N ARG A 97 3.84 -2.00 0.23
CA ARG A 97 3.62 -2.36 1.64
C ARG A 97 2.29 -1.83 2.15
N ARG A 98 1.94 -0.59 1.81
CA ARG A 98 0.71 0.04 2.27
C ARG A 98 -0.52 -0.56 1.58
N LEU A 99 -0.49 -0.78 0.27
CA LEU A 99 -1.59 -1.44 -0.44
C LEU A 99 -1.82 -2.88 0.05
N ARG A 100 -0.75 -3.66 0.27
CA ARG A 100 -0.85 -5.01 0.87
C ARG A 100 -1.41 -5.00 2.30
N ALA A 101 -1.26 -3.90 3.03
CA ALA A 101 -1.83 -3.74 4.37
C ALA A 101 -3.32 -3.34 4.33
N SER A 102 -3.75 -2.63 3.28
CA SER A 102 -5.15 -2.21 3.09
C SER A 102 -6.08 -3.32 2.57
N VAL A 103 -5.54 -4.48 2.17
CA VAL A 103 -6.31 -5.62 1.66
C VAL A 103 -6.17 -6.87 2.55
N PRO A 104 -7.15 -7.79 2.55
CA PRO A 104 -7.05 -9.09 3.20
C PRO A 104 -5.80 -9.88 2.77
N HIS A 105 -5.22 -10.65 3.69
CA HIS A 105 -3.98 -11.42 3.43
C HIS A 105 -4.05 -12.28 2.16
N LYS A 106 -5.18 -12.97 1.95
CA LYS A 106 -5.45 -13.85 0.80
C LYS A 106 -5.47 -13.14 -0.57
N GLN A 107 -5.48 -11.80 -0.58
CA GLN A 107 -5.60 -10.96 -1.76
C GLN A 107 -4.31 -10.15 -2.02
N ARG A 108 -3.27 -10.34 -1.21
CA ARG A 108 -2.01 -9.58 -1.32
C ARG A 108 -1.19 -9.90 -2.57
N ASP A 109 -1.43 -11.06 -3.17
CA ASP A 109 -0.73 -11.48 -4.39
C ASP A 109 -1.25 -10.68 -5.58
N VAL A 110 -2.57 -10.46 -5.67
CA VAL A 110 -3.21 -9.55 -6.64
C VAL A 110 -2.58 -8.15 -6.59
N VAL A 111 -2.34 -7.61 -5.39
CA VAL A 111 -1.65 -6.33 -5.23
C VAL A 111 -0.25 -6.35 -5.83
N SER A 112 0.47 -7.46 -5.67
CA SER A 112 1.84 -7.57 -6.18
C SER A 112 1.86 -7.73 -7.69
N GLU A 113 0.94 -8.52 -8.25
CA GLU A 113 0.76 -8.69 -9.69
C GLU A 113 0.45 -7.35 -10.37
N VAL A 114 -0.57 -6.63 -9.90
CA VAL A 114 -0.97 -5.33 -10.49
C VAL A 114 0.16 -4.30 -10.41
N LEU A 115 0.86 -4.23 -9.28
CA LEU A 115 1.99 -3.30 -9.13
C LEU A 115 3.16 -3.67 -10.03
N SER A 116 3.51 -4.95 -10.15
CA SER A 116 4.55 -5.43 -11.07
C SER A 116 4.19 -5.12 -12.52
N GLU A 117 2.96 -5.39 -12.95
CA GLU A 117 2.47 -5.06 -14.30
C GLU A 117 2.49 -3.56 -14.59
N ALA A 118 2.23 -2.74 -13.57
CA ALA A 118 2.32 -1.28 -13.65
C ALA A 118 3.75 -0.72 -13.50
N GLY A 119 4.78 -1.58 -13.44
CA GLY A 119 6.18 -1.16 -13.38
C GLY A 119 6.69 -0.77 -11.98
N TYR A 120 5.91 -1.02 -10.93
CA TYR A 120 6.30 -0.81 -9.53
C TYR A 120 6.98 -2.05 -8.92
N GLU A 121 7.95 -2.59 -9.64
CA GLU A 121 8.74 -3.71 -9.13
C GLU A 121 9.56 -3.28 -7.90
N VAL A 122 9.66 -4.18 -6.93
CA VAL A 122 10.48 -3.99 -5.74
C VAL A 122 11.57 -5.03 -5.79
N ASP A 123 12.80 -4.56 -5.97
CA ASP A 123 13.97 -5.42 -5.87
C ASP A 123 14.23 -5.76 -4.40
N TYR A 124 14.22 -7.05 -4.08
CA TYR A 124 14.51 -7.58 -2.76
C TYR A 124 15.89 -8.23 -2.66
N THR A 125 16.69 -8.20 -3.73
CA THR A 125 18.03 -8.79 -3.75
C THR A 125 18.91 -8.22 -2.62
N ASP A 126 18.71 -6.95 -2.24
CA ASP A 126 19.46 -6.30 -1.17
C ASP A 126 18.86 -6.46 0.25
N ARG A 127 17.62 -6.94 0.40
CA ARG A 127 16.95 -7.02 1.72
C ARG A 127 17.12 -8.34 2.46
N GLY A 128 17.85 -9.27 1.86
CA GLY A 128 18.26 -10.54 2.48
C GLY A 128 19.77 -10.75 2.45
N GLY A 129 20.55 -9.70 2.14
CA GLY A 129 22.00 -9.77 2.17
C GLY A 129 22.46 -10.18 3.56
N LYS A 130 22.81 -11.47 3.75
CA LYS A 130 23.88 -11.81 4.68
C LYS A 130 24.98 -10.83 4.35
N GLN A 131 25.38 -10.00 5.30
CA GLN A 131 26.47 -9.07 5.08
C GLN A 131 27.68 -9.88 4.55
N THR A 132 27.95 -9.75 3.25
CA THR A 132 29.01 -10.52 2.58
C THR A 132 30.35 -9.84 2.69
N GLU A 133 30.34 -8.54 2.98
CA GLU A 133 31.55 -7.76 3.19
C GLU A 133 31.98 -7.84 4.66
N PRO A 134 33.22 -8.27 4.93
CA PRO A 134 33.75 -8.30 6.27
C PRO A 134 33.83 -6.88 6.84
N PHE A 135 33.55 -6.75 8.13
CA PHE A 135 33.65 -5.52 8.87
C PHE A 135 35.11 -5.15 9.15
N GLU A 136 35.46 -3.88 9.11
CA GLU A 136 36.76 -3.41 9.60
C GLU A 136 36.68 -3.14 11.11
N CYS A 137 37.48 -3.85 11.89
CA CYS A 137 37.57 -3.64 13.33
C CYS A 137 38.22 -2.28 13.62
N SER A 138 37.50 -1.38 14.30
CA SER A 138 38.01 -0.03 14.60
C SER A 138 39.12 0.02 15.65
N LEU A 139 39.46 -1.12 16.28
CA LEU A 139 40.52 -1.22 17.28
C LEU A 139 41.84 -1.68 16.66
N CYS A 140 41.82 -2.76 15.86
CA CYS A 140 43.04 -3.35 15.28
C CYS A 140 43.15 -3.16 13.75
N GLY A 141 42.12 -2.62 13.09
CA GLY A 141 42.06 -2.44 11.63
C GLY A 141 41.84 -3.74 10.85
N GLU A 142 41.61 -4.87 11.52
CA GLU A 142 41.45 -6.17 10.86
C GLU A 142 40.07 -6.32 10.21
N SER A 143 40.03 -6.87 9.00
CA SER A 143 38.78 -7.12 8.27
C SER A 143 38.22 -8.49 8.67
N VAL A 144 37.13 -8.48 9.44
CA VAL A 144 36.56 -9.66 10.09
C VAL A 144 35.10 -9.88 9.68
N PRO A 145 34.66 -11.14 9.49
CA PRO A 145 33.30 -11.43 9.05
C PRO A 145 32.23 -11.09 10.09
N ASP A 146 32.59 -11.05 11.37
CA ASP A 146 31.71 -10.68 12.48
C ASP A 146 32.51 -9.99 13.60
N ILE A 147 32.16 -8.73 13.89
CA ILE A 147 32.81 -7.95 14.96
C ILE A 147 32.58 -8.61 16.33
N ALA A 148 31.40 -9.16 16.59
CA ALA A 148 31.05 -9.66 17.91
C ALA A 148 31.90 -10.88 18.30
N SER A 149 32.20 -11.75 17.34
CA SER A 149 33.07 -12.91 17.54
C SER A 149 34.56 -12.54 17.62
N HIS A 150 34.99 -11.45 16.98
CA HIS A 150 36.39 -11.00 16.98
C HIS A 150 36.78 -10.21 18.25
N LEU A 151 35.89 -9.38 18.80
CA LEU A 151 36.20 -8.50 19.95
C LEU A 151 36.89 -9.20 21.14
N PRO A 152 36.50 -10.43 21.57
CA PRO A 152 37.17 -11.11 22.69
C PRO A 152 38.60 -11.57 22.41
N GLU A 153 38.97 -11.70 21.13
CA GLU A 153 40.30 -12.15 20.67
C GLU A 153 41.10 -11.00 20.04
N CYS A 154 40.55 -9.78 20.04
CA CYS A 154 41.19 -8.61 19.48
C CYS A 154 42.47 -8.28 20.28
N PRO A 155 43.65 -8.18 19.64
CA PRO A 155 44.91 -7.92 20.33
C PRO A 155 44.99 -6.52 20.96
N GLU A 156 44.09 -5.61 20.56
CA GLU A 156 43.98 -4.23 21.06
C GLU A 156 42.76 -4.03 22.00
N GLY A 157 42.08 -5.13 22.37
CA GLY A 157 40.84 -5.16 23.18
C GLY A 157 41.04 -5.29 24.68
#